data_AF-A0A1E1WF72-F1
#
_entry.id   AF-A0A1E1WF72-F1
#
_cell.length_a   1.000
_cell.length_b   1.000
_cell.length_c   1.000
_cell.angle_alpha   90.00
_cell.angle_beta   90.00
_cell.angle_gamma   90.00
#
_symmetry.space_group_name_H-M   'P 1'
#
loop_
_entity.id
_entity.type
_entity.pdbx_description
1 polymer ?
#
loop_
_entity_poly.entity_id
_entity_poly.type
_entity_poly.pdbx_seq_one_letter_code
_entity_poly.pdbx_strand_id
1 'polypeptide(L)'
;LVSYLTEQKVVKVQGVLRTFVDETPKVNGIRKITAPDFCTFQLQMDKGLLVTATLNNHLPGPCFNQEICVCSKRGYLVVRGGDLHGKLHKPNVSKISEDEGKRPHDKEEVIYVDVEDLSCASSVVPKPYIKGLCKMISALKEAFLPVKEQMDWVKEPVRAAATFEDGQRVQATMEALRQSNEDGCWTSVQLLTEPPDPNPALSAAVRRTAISLQ
;
A
#
# COMPACT_ATOMS: atom_id res chain seq x y z
N LEU A 1 -2.33 0.48 3.31
CA LEU A 1 -1.44 0.52 4.49
C LEU A 1 -1.04 1.93 4.90
N VAL A 2 -0.37 2.72 4.05
CA VAL A 2 0.04 4.09 4.42
C VAL A 2 -1.14 4.94 4.89
N SER A 3 -2.26 4.93 4.14
CA SER A 3 -3.49 5.63 4.56
C SER A 3 -4.03 5.16 5.90
N TYR A 4 -3.93 3.87 6.21
CA TYR A 4 -4.35 3.32 7.51
C TYR A 4 -3.48 3.82 8.66
N LEU A 5 -2.15 3.84 8.47
CA LEU A 5 -1.20 4.27 9.51
C LEU A 5 -1.21 5.79 9.76
N THR A 6 -1.60 6.57 8.76
CA THR A 6 -1.43 8.03 8.76
C THR A 6 -2.75 8.80 8.74
N GLU A 7 -3.87 8.09 8.55
CA GLU A 7 -5.21 8.67 8.35
C GLU A 7 -5.22 9.76 7.27
N GLN A 8 -4.43 9.53 6.22
CA GLN A 8 -4.30 10.43 5.07
C GLN A 8 -4.79 9.75 3.79
N LYS A 9 -5.37 10.56 2.92
CA LYS A 9 -5.91 10.11 1.63
C LYS A 9 -4.94 10.47 0.51
N VAL A 10 -4.82 9.60 -0.47
CA VAL A 10 -4.05 9.87 -1.69
C VAL A 10 -4.77 10.95 -2.51
N VAL A 11 -4.06 11.97 -2.96
CA VAL A 11 -4.61 13.05 -3.80
C VAL A 11 -4.03 13.03 -5.21
N LYS A 12 -2.75 12.69 -5.36
CA LYS A 12 -2.09 12.59 -6.66
C LYS A 12 -1.12 11.41 -6.68
N VAL A 13 -0.90 10.88 -7.87
CA VAL A 13 0.05 9.79 -8.12
C VAL A 13 0.89 10.11 -9.35
N GLN A 14 2.15 9.71 -9.30
CA GLN A 14 3.02 9.66 -10.46
C GLN A 14 3.74 8.31 -10.48
N GLY A 15 3.82 7.65 -11.62
CA GLY A 15 4.54 6.37 -11.64
C GLY A 15 4.81 5.77 -13.01
N VAL A 16 5.57 4.69 -12.98
CA VAL A 16 6.07 3.97 -14.14
C VAL A 16 5.75 2.50 -13.97
N LEU A 17 5.09 1.93 -14.97
CA LEU A 17 4.70 0.52 -15.05
C LEU A 17 5.43 -0.10 -16.24
N ARG A 18 6.08 -1.24 -16.03
CA ARG A 18 6.82 -1.95 -17.08
C ARG A 18 6.53 -3.44 -17.02
N THR A 19 6.54 -4.03 -18.20
CA THR A 19 6.55 -5.48 -18.40
C THR A 19 7.92 -5.81 -18.98
N PHE A 20 8.77 -6.45 -18.18
CA PHE A 20 10.10 -6.87 -18.61
C PHE A 20 10.11 -8.31 -19.11
N VAL A 21 9.22 -9.16 -18.60
CA VAL A 21 9.05 -10.56 -18.99
C VAL A 21 7.72 -10.68 -19.74
N ASP A 22 7.79 -10.74 -21.06
CA ASP A 22 6.63 -10.93 -21.93
C ASP A 22 6.36 -12.40 -22.27
N GLU A 23 7.32 -13.30 -22.00
CA GLU A 23 7.21 -14.74 -22.24
C GLU A 23 7.81 -15.56 -21.08
N THR A 24 7.28 -16.76 -20.86
CA THR A 24 7.77 -17.75 -19.90
C THR A 24 7.75 -19.15 -20.53
N PRO A 25 8.37 -20.18 -19.92
CA PRO A 25 8.24 -21.55 -20.42
C PRO A 25 6.79 -22.04 -20.52
N LYS A 26 5.86 -21.45 -19.75
CA LYS A 26 4.42 -21.77 -19.76
C LYS A 26 3.58 -20.85 -20.65
N VAL A 27 4.10 -19.67 -21.02
CA VAL A 27 3.42 -18.65 -21.84
C VAL A 27 4.38 -18.21 -22.92
N ASN A 28 4.24 -18.76 -24.12
CA ASN A 28 5.18 -18.53 -25.22
C ASN A 28 4.47 -18.49 -26.59
N GLY A 29 5.24 -18.15 -27.63
CA GLY A 29 4.76 -18.10 -29.01
C GLY A 29 3.88 -16.87 -29.26
N ILE A 30 2.67 -17.08 -29.77
CA ILE A 30 1.75 -15.96 -30.08
C ILE A 30 1.13 -15.33 -28.82
N ARG A 31 1.28 -15.95 -27.65
CA ARG A 31 0.74 -15.46 -26.38
C ARG A 31 1.82 -14.68 -25.64
N LYS A 32 1.53 -13.42 -25.33
CA LYS A 32 2.42 -12.54 -24.56
C LYS A 32 1.78 -12.11 -23.25
N ILE A 33 2.60 -11.98 -22.22
CA ILE A 33 2.25 -11.38 -20.95
C ILE A 33 2.19 -9.86 -21.16
N THR A 34 1.02 -9.26 -20.92
CA THR A 34 0.82 -7.81 -21.01
C THR A 34 0.76 -7.13 -19.65
N ALA A 35 0.60 -7.91 -18.58
CA ALA A 35 0.56 -7.40 -17.23
C ALA A 35 1.95 -6.87 -16.81
N PRO A 36 2.04 -5.67 -16.19
CA PRO A 36 3.28 -5.17 -15.65
C PRO A 36 3.83 -6.06 -14.54
N ASP A 37 5.14 -6.32 -14.58
CA ASP A 37 5.89 -7.09 -13.58
C ASP A 37 6.82 -6.22 -12.73
N PHE A 38 6.91 -4.93 -13.07
CA PHE A 38 7.60 -3.90 -12.32
C PHE A 38 6.77 -2.63 -12.27
N CYS A 39 6.73 -2.01 -11.10
CA CYS A 39 6.09 -0.72 -10.90
C CYS A 39 6.88 0.13 -9.90
N THR A 40 7.10 1.40 -10.21
CA THR A 40 7.60 2.39 -9.26
C THR A 40 6.73 3.62 -9.31
N PHE A 41 6.28 4.10 -8.16
CA PHE A 41 5.35 5.21 -8.09
C PHE A 41 5.53 6.04 -6.83
N GLN A 42 5.08 7.28 -6.92
CA GLN A 42 5.06 8.28 -5.87
C GLN A 42 3.62 8.68 -5.61
N LEU A 43 3.26 8.86 -4.34
CA LEU A 43 1.96 9.35 -3.94
C LEU A 43 2.13 10.66 -3.19
N GLN A 44 1.28 11.63 -3.53
CA GLN A 44 1.03 12.80 -2.71
C GLN A 44 -0.22 12.55 -1.88
N MET A 45 -0.11 12.74 -0.57
CA MET A 45 -1.22 12.60 0.37
C MET A 45 -1.82 13.98 0.72
N ASP A 46 -3.07 14.00 1.17
CA ASP A 46 -3.84 15.22 1.45
C ASP A 46 -3.23 16.15 2.52
N LYS A 47 -2.54 15.61 3.52
CA LYS A 47 -1.86 16.40 4.57
C LYS A 47 -0.35 16.57 4.32
N GLY A 48 0.08 16.40 3.07
CA GLY A 48 1.46 16.69 2.64
C GLY A 48 2.47 15.56 2.85
N LEU A 49 2.04 14.37 3.29
CA LEU A 49 2.91 13.19 3.26
C LEU A 49 3.23 12.82 1.82
N LEU A 50 4.48 12.46 1.57
CA LEU A 50 4.95 11.91 0.29
C LEU A 50 5.32 10.45 0.49
N VAL A 51 4.87 9.61 -0.43
CA VAL A 51 5.14 8.17 -0.42
C VAL A 51 5.89 7.82 -1.69
N THR A 52 6.89 6.94 -1.59
CA THR A 52 7.50 6.28 -2.75
C THR A 52 7.36 4.78 -2.54
N ALA A 53 6.97 4.06 -3.59
CA ALA A 53 6.75 2.63 -3.56
C ALA A 53 7.31 1.98 -4.82
N THR A 54 7.90 0.80 -4.63
CA THR A 54 8.42 -0.03 -5.72
C THR A 54 7.88 -1.45 -5.53
N LEU A 55 7.25 -1.97 -6.56
CA LEU A 55 6.81 -3.35 -6.66
C LEU A 55 7.67 -4.03 -7.71
N ASN A 56 8.39 -5.08 -7.30
CA ASN A 56 9.36 -5.77 -8.15
C ASN A 56 9.17 -7.28 -8.03
N ASN A 57 8.79 -7.92 -9.14
CA ASN A 57 8.59 -9.37 -9.21
C ASN A 57 9.82 -10.14 -9.71
N HIS A 58 10.96 -9.47 -9.90
CA HIS A 58 12.19 -10.05 -10.47
C HIS A 58 13.24 -10.43 -9.42
N LEU A 59 12.91 -10.34 -8.13
CA LEU A 59 13.83 -10.78 -7.08
C LEU A 59 14.01 -12.31 -7.14
N PRO A 60 15.25 -12.82 -7.21
CA PRO A 60 15.51 -14.24 -7.32
C PRO A 60 15.24 -14.97 -6.00
N GLY A 61 14.75 -16.20 -6.09
CA GLY A 61 14.51 -17.09 -4.94
C GLY A 61 13.07 -17.01 -4.39
N PRO A 62 12.73 -17.84 -3.38
CA PRO A 62 11.41 -17.84 -2.76
C PRO A 62 11.19 -16.67 -1.79
N CYS A 63 12.11 -15.71 -1.73
CA CYS A 63 12.09 -14.65 -0.74
C CYS A 63 11.16 -13.52 -1.16
N PHE A 64 9.96 -13.51 -0.58
CA PHE A 64 9.16 -12.30 -0.54
C PHE A 64 9.82 -11.31 0.42
N ASN A 65 10.11 -10.09 -0.05
CA ASN A 65 10.63 -9.01 0.78
C ASN A 65 9.64 -7.84 0.78
N GLN A 66 9.25 -7.41 1.98
CA GLN A 66 8.51 -6.17 2.19
C GLN A 66 9.26 -5.35 3.23
N GLU A 67 9.58 -4.12 2.84
CA GLU A 67 10.14 -3.11 3.70
C GLU A 67 9.22 -1.88 3.67
N ILE A 68 8.92 -1.33 4.84
CA ILE A 68 8.15 -0.10 4.98
C ILE A 68 8.96 0.83 5.86
N CYS A 69 9.43 1.95 5.28
CA CYS A 69 10.19 2.96 5.99
C CYS A 69 9.37 4.25 6.12
N VAL A 70 9.31 4.79 7.34
CA VAL A 70 8.67 6.06 7.65
C VAL A 70 9.73 7.01 8.18
N CYS A 71 10.01 8.07 7.41
CA CYS A 71 10.99 9.08 7.76
C CYS A 71 10.31 10.35 8.30
N SER A 72 10.94 10.98 9.28
CA SER A 72 10.52 12.23 9.88
C SER A 72 11.72 13.14 10.13
N LYS A 73 11.48 14.38 10.57
CA LYS A 73 12.55 15.30 10.99
C LYS A 73 13.38 14.77 12.16
N ARG A 74 12.84 13.85 12.98
CA ARG A 74 13.47 13.34 14.21
C ARG A 74 14.20 12.01 14.02
N GLY A 75 14.05 11.37 12.87
CA GLY A 75 14.56 10.03 12.63
C GLY A 75 13.62 9.22 11.74
N TYR A 76 13.83 7.91 11.70
CA TYR A 76 13.01 7.00 10.90
C TYR A 76 12.66 5.72 11.67
N LEU A 77 11.59 5.08 11.22
CA LEU A 77 11.18 3.73 11.60
C LEU A 77 11.13 2.87 10.35
N VAL A 78 11.53 1.61 10.45
CA VAL A 78 11.50 0.67 9.33
C VAL A 78 11.06 -0.71 9.80
N VAL A 79 10.10 -1.30 9.10
CA VAL A 79 9.67 -2.68 9.32
C VAL A 79 10.29 -3.57 8.26
N ARG A 80 11.00 -4.63 8.69
CA ARG A 80 11.62 -5.65 7.82
C ARG A 80 11.26 -7.04 8.30
N GLY A 81 10.61 -7.85 7.48
CA GLY A 81 10.30 -9.25 7.81
C GLY A 81 9.40 -9.46 9.04
N GLY A 82 8.83 -8.39 9.62
CA GLY A 82 8.04 -8.41 10.85
C GLY A 82 8.69 -7.63 12.01
N ASP A 83 10.00 -7.44 11.96
CA ASP A 83 10.75 -6.73 12.99
C ASP A 83 10.70 -5.22 12.74
N LEU A 84 10.51 -4.45 13.81
CA LEU A 84 10.53 -2.99 13.79
C LEU A 84 11.89 -2.50 14.25
N HIS A 85 12.50 -1.69 13.41
CA HIS A 85 13.74 -1.01 13.68
C HIS A 85 13.54 0.51 13.64
N GLY A 86 14.45 1.26 14.26
CA GLY A 86 14.43 2.70 14.16
C GLY A 86 15.73 3.37 14.56
N LYS A 87 15.84 4.64 14.18
CA LYS A 87 16.98 5.48 14.53
C LYS A 87 16.53 6.93 14.62
N LEU A 88 16.95 7.61 15.68
CA LEU A 88 16.79 9.05 15.82
C LEU A 88 17.91 9.80 15.08
N HIS A 89 17.58 10.94 14.47
CA HIS A 89 18.59 11.85 13.97
C HIS A 89 19.40 12.41 15.15
N LYS A 90 20.71 12.54 14.97
CA LYS A 90 21.55 13.23 15.96
C LYS A 90 21.00 14.67 16.09
N PRO A 91 20.70 15.15 17.31
CA PRO A 91 20.43 16.56 17.47
C PRO A 91 21.68 17.32 17.05
N ASN A 92 21.53 18.42 16.29
CA ASN A 92 22.60 19.35 15.98
C ASN A 92 23.09 20.02 17.28
N VAL A 93 23.85 19.28 18.09
CA VAL A 93 24.54 19.82 19.26
C VAL A 93 25.98 19.98 18.82
N SER A 94 26.25 21.13 18.20
CA SER A 94 27.53 21.81 18.33
C SER A 94 27.76 22.12 19.81
N LYS A 95 28.24 21.13 20.57
CA LYS A 95 28.89 21.34 21.86
C LYS A 95 29.73 20.12 22.18
N ILE A 96 31.02 20.33 21.98
CA ILE A 96 32.15 19.67 22.62
C ILE A 96 31.73 19.24 24.03
N SER A 97 31.62 17.94 24.22
CA SER A 97 31.77 17.34 25.54
C SER A 97 32.69 16.13 25.32
N GLU A 98 33.98 16.41 25.49
CA GLU A 98 35.03 15.44 25.71
C GLU A 98 34.68 14.66 26.98
N ASP A 99 33.95 13.56 26.81
CA ASP A 99 33.92 12.51 27.82
C ASP A 99 33.81 11.17 27.08
N GLU A 100 34.96 10.51 27.01
CA GLU A 100 35.21 9.23 26.36
C GLU A 100 34.59 8.11 27.18
N GLY A 101 33.40 7.67 26.77
CA GLY A 101 32.76 6.49 27.38
C GLY A 101 31.53 6.03 26.62
N LYS A 102 31.72 5.29 25.52
CA LYS A 102 30.73 4.45 24.80
C LYS A 102 29.27 4.97 24.79
N ARG A 103 28.95 5.94 23.94
CA ARG A 103 27.53 6.26 23.63
C ARG A 103 27.03 5.41 22.44
N PRO A 104 25.95 4.61 22.58
CA PRO A 104 25.48 3.66 21.55
C PRO A 104 24.60 4.31 20.45
N HIS A 105 24.50 5.64 20.40
CA HIS A 105 23.44 6.36 19.67
C HIS A 105 23.60 6.49 18.13
N ASP A 106 24.49 5.74 17.48
CA ASP A 106 24.65 5.81 16.02
C ASP A 106 24.21 4.55 15.27
N LYS A 107 23.77 3.51 15.98
CA LYS A 107 23.27 2.28 15.36
C LYS A 107 21.74 2.29 15.29
N GLU A 108 21.21 1.70 14.24
CA GLU A 108 19.79 1.38 14.15
C GLU A 108 19.45 0.39 15.27
N GLU A 109 18.42 0.71 16.04
CA GLU A 109 17.97 -0.09 17.17
C GLU A 109 16.81 -0.98 16.75
N VAL A 110 16.78 -2.22 17.27
CA VAL A 110 15.64 -3.11 17.12
C VAL A 110 14.63 -2.75 18.21
N ILE A 111 13.50 -2.19 17.82
CA ILE A 111 12.44 -1.70 18.73
C ILE A 111 11.47 -2.82 19.08
N TYR A 112 11.16 -3.68 18.11
CA TYR A 112 10.29 -4.83 18.30
C TYR A 112 10.79 -6.00 17.43
N VAL A 113 10.84 -7.18 18.03
CA VAL A 113 11.14 -8.43 17.33
C VAL A 113 9.85 -9.24 17.28
N ASP A 114 9.53 -9.75 16.10
CA ASP A 114 8.34 -10.55 15.90
C ASP A 114 8.55 -12.01 16.35
N VAL A 115 8.29 -12.24 17.64
CA VAL A 115 8.59 -13.52 18.32
C VAL A 115 7.50 -14.58 18.19
N GLU A 116 6.29 -14.26 17.71
CA GLU A 116 5.25 -15.29 17.68
C GLU A 116 5.56 -16.35 16.61
N ASP A 117 5.76 -17.58 17.08
CA ASP A 117 5.92 -18.77 16.26
C ASP A 117 4.56 -19.23 15.74
N LEU A 118 4.30 -18.93 14.47
CA LEU A 118 3.19 -19.50 13.73
C LEU A 118 3.58 -20.93 13.32
N SER A 119 2.88 -21.92 13.86
CA SER A 119 3.01 -23.33 13.45
C SER A 119 2.70 -23.57 11.95
N CYS A 120 2.08 -22.58 11.30
CA CYS A 120 1.70 -22.58 9.88
C CYS A 120 2.62 -21.75 8.98
N ALA A 121 3.78 -21.29 9.48
CA ALA A 121 4.72 -20.52 8.67
C ALA A 121 5.36 -21.39 7.56
N SER A 122 4.81 -21.33 6.35
CA SER A 122 5.52 -21.79 5.16
C SER A 122 6.64 -20.80 4.83
N SER A 123 7.76 -21.27 4.29
CA SER A 123 8.91 -20.44 3.93
C SER A 123 8.64 -19.42 2.81
N VAL A 124 7.45 -19.45 2.21
CA VAL A 124 7.11 -18.70 0.98
C VAL A 124 6.34 -17.41 1.30
N VAL A 125 5.60 -17.36 2.42
CA VAL A 125 4.77 -16.21 2.78
C VAL A 125 5.31 -15.55 4.05
N PRO A 126 5.58 -14.23 4.05
CA PRO A 126 6.11 -13.57 5.24
C PRO A 126 5.16 -13.64 6.43
N LYS A 127 5.73 -13.74 7.63
CA LYS A 127 4.99 -13.82 8.90
C LYS A 127 3.90 -12.73 9.04
N PRO A 128 4.13 -11.44 8.71
CA PRO A 128 3.10 -10.42 8.84
C PRO A 128 1.83 -10.69 8.04
N TYR A 129 1.93 -11.31 6.86
CA TYR A 129 0.77 -11.65 6.03
C TYR A 129 -0.06 -12.77 6.65
N ILE A 130 0.60 -13.82 7.15
CA ILE A 130 -0.06 -14.94 7.83
C ILE A 130 -0.75 -14.43 9.10
N LYS A 131 -0.07 -13.60 9.90
CA LYS A 131 -0.65 -12.97 11.10
C LYS A 131 -1.84 -12.09 10.78
N GLY A 132 -1.71 -11.25 9.74
CA GLY A 132 -2.80 -10.40 9.27
C GLY A 132 -4.03 -11.21 8.87
N LEU A 133 -3.83 -12.32 8.15
CA LEU A 133 -4.91 -13.23 7.77
C LEU A 133 -5.57 -13.87 8.98
N CYS A 134 -4.78 -14.44 9.91
CA CYS A 134 -5.31 -15.01 11.15
C CYS A 134 -6.11 -13.98 11.96
N LYS A 135 -5.58 -12.76 12.13
CA LYS A 135 -6.28 -11.67 12.83
C LYS A 135 -7.59 -11.29 12.16
N MET A 136 -7.60 -11.19 10.82
CA MET A 136 -8.82 -10.91 10.06
C MET A 136 -9.88 -11.99 10.26
N ILE A 137 -9.51 -13.27 10.15
CA ILE A 137 -10.44 -14.39 10.34
C ILE A 137 -10.96 -14.42 11.78
N SER A 138 -10.09 -14.20 12.77
CA SER A 138 -10.49 -14.15 14.19
C SER A 138 -11.46 -13.00 14.46
N ALA A 139 -11.18 -11.80 13.96
CA ALA A 139 -12.06 -10.64 14.08
C ALA A 139 -13.43 -10.89 13.45
N LEU A 140 -13.45 -11.52 12.27
CA LEU A 140 -14.69 -11.91 11.61
C LEU A 140 -15.48 -12.93 12.45
N LYS A 141 -14.81 -13.97 12.95
CA LYS A 141 -15.42 -14.97 13.83
C LYS A 141 -16.03 -14.31 15.07
N GLU A 142 -15.31 -13.40 15.72
CA GLU A 142 -15.78 -12.68 16.91
C GLU A 142 -16.98 -11.77 16.61
N ALA A 143 -17.03 -11.13 15.45
CA ALA A 143 -18.16 -10.30 15.04
C ALA A 143 -19.49 -11.09 14.94
N PHE A 144 -19.41 -12.36 14.53
CA PHE A 144 -20.58 -13.25 14.35
C PHE A 144 -20.83 -14.22 15.52
N LEU A 145 -19.91 -14.34 16.48
CA LEU A 145 -20.02 -15.30 17.58
C LEU A 145 -21.20 -15.05 18.55
N PRO A 146 -21.53 -13.80 18.94
CA PRO A 146 -22.59 -13.53 19.92
C PRO A 146 -24.02 -13.78 19.39
N VAL A 147 -24.17 -14.07 18.10
CA VAL A 147 -25.43 -13.86 17.38
C VAL A 147 -26.16 -15.18 17.11
N LYS A 148 -26.35 -15.99 18.14
CA LYS A 148 -27.06 -17.27 17.99
C LYS A 148 -28.58 -17.12 17.79
N GLU A 149 -29.17 -15.96 18.13
CA GLU A 149 -30.63 -15.77 18.13
C GLU A 149 -31.14 -14.50 17.41
N GLN A 150 -30.26 -13.62 16.93
CA GLN A 150 -30.64 -12.42 16.15
C GLN A 150 -29.96 -12.43 14.77
N MET A 151 -30.46 -11.68 13.79
CA MET A 151 -29.84 -11.53 12.46
C MET A 151 -28.90 -10.31 12.41
N ASP A 152 -28.16 -10.03 13.47
CA ASP A 152 -27.27 -8.86 13.53
C ASP A 152 -25.81 -9.31 13.78
N TRP A 153 -24.84 -8.40 13.81
CA TRP A 153 -23.44 -8.72 14.11
C TRP A 153 -22.77 -7.60 14.90
N VAL A 154 -21.76 -7.96 15.70
CA VAL A 154 -21.05 -6.97 16.52
C VAL A 154 -20.01 -6.27 15.66
N LYS A 155 -20.11 -4.93 15.56
CA LYS A 155 -19.24 -4.12 14.69
C LYS A 155 -17.83 -3.93 15.23
N GLU A 156 -17.68 -3.96 16.55
CA GLU A 156 -16.42 -3.61 17.22
C GLU A 156 -15.22 -4.48 16.80
N PRO A 157 -15.31 -5.83 16.69
CA PRO A 157 -14.19 -6.67 16.26
C PRO A 157 -13.61 -6.32 14.89
N VAL A 158 -14.44 -5.81 13.96
CA VAL A 158 -14.02 -5.44 12.60
C VAL A 158 -13.95 -3.94 12.39
N ARG A 159 -13.95 -3.13 13.45
CA ARG A 159 -13.85 -1.66 13.34
C ARG A 159 -12.61 -1.20 12.57
N ALA A 160 -11.51 -1.93 12.69
CA ALA A 160 -10.25 -1.64 12.00
C ALA A 160 -10.15 -2.27 10.59
N ALA A 161 -11.19 -2.99 10.14
CA ALA A 161 -11.19 -3.62 8.82
C ALA A 161 -11.31 -2.58 7.70
N ALA A 162 -10.76 -2.91 6.53
CA ALA A 162 -10.92 -2.09 5.34
C ALA A 162 -12.39 -2.02 4.91
N THR A 163 -12.81 -0.83 4.47
CA THR A 163 -14.18 -0.52 4.05
C THR A 163 -14.31 -0.49 2.53
N PHE A 164 -15.54 -0.40 2.02
CA PHE A 164 -15.77 -0.18 0.58
C PHE A 164 -15.20 1.14 0.08
N GLU A 165 -15.18 2.19 0.91
CA GLU A 165 -14.54 3.46 0.54
C GLU A 165 -13.03 3.31 0.37
N ASP A 166 -12.38 2.49 1.21
CA ASP A 166 -10.96 2.18 1.06
C ASP A 166 -10.71 1.43 -0.25
N GLY A 167 -11.56 0.46 -0.59
CA GLY A 167 -11.51 -0.26 -1.86
C GLY A 167 -11.65 0.68 -3.06
N GLN A 168 -12.64 1.59 -3.03
CA GLN A 168 -12.84 2.58 -4.08
C GLN A 168 -11.63 3.51 -4.24
N ARG A 169 -11.02 3.96 -3.14
CA ARG A 169 -9.79 4.77 -3.17
C ARG A 169 -8.61 4.03 -3.78
N VAL A 170 -8.42 2.76 -3.44
CA VAL A 170 -7.37 1.93 -4.04
C VAL A 170 -7.59 1.81 -5.55
N GLN A 171 -8.81 1.52 -5.98
CA GLN A 171 -9.16 1.42 -7.39
C GLN A 171 -8.90 2.73 -8.14
N ALA A 172 -9.37 3.87 -7.61
CA ALA A 172 -9.13 5.19 -8.19
C ALA A 172 -7.64 5.53 -8.27
N THR A 173 -6.86 5.14 -7.26
CA THR A 173 -5.40 5.35 -7.26
C THR A 173 -4.72 4.51 -8.33
N MET A 174 -5.12 3.24 -8.49
CA MET A 174 -4.57 2.37 -9.53
C MET A 174 -4.88 2.89 -10.93
N GLU A 175 -6.07 3.44 -11.15
CA GLU A 175 -6.46 4.00 -12.45
C GLU A 175 -5.68 5.27 -12.77
N ALA A 176 -5.59 6.20 -11.81
CA ALA A 176 -4.77 7.40 -11.96
C ALA A 176 -3.29 7.07 -12.18
N LEU A 177 -2.80 5.98 -11.60
CA LEU A 177 -1.43 5.48 -11.81
C LEU A 177 -1.21 4.96 -13.23
N ARG A 178 -2.19 4.23 -13.82
CA ARG A 178 -2.11 3.80 -15.22
C ARG A 178 -2.06 5.00 -16.16
N GLN A 179 -2.97 5.95 -15.96
CA GLN A 179 -3.01 7.20 -16.72
C GLN A 179 -1.69 7.98 -16.57
N SER A 180 -1.17 8.09 -15.36
CA SER A 180 0.12 8.74 -15.10
C SER A 180 1.29 8.09 -15.84
N ASN A 181 1.30 6.75 -15.95
CA ASN A 181 2.34 6.04 -16.69
C ASN A 181 2.27 6.31 -18.19
N GLU A 182 1.08 6.52 -18.74
CA GLU A 182 0.88 6.86 -20.15
C GLU A 182 1.27 8.32 -20.44
N ASP A 183 0.82 9.25 -19.58
CA ASP A 183 1.04 10.69 -19.76
C ASP A 183 2.42 11.16 -19.28
N GLY A 184 3.10 10.37 -18.45
CA GLY A 184 4.38 10.71 -17.83
C GLY A 184 4.31 11.85 -16.80
N CYS A 185 3.12 12.24 -16.33
CA CYS A 185 2.92 13.36 -15.42
C CYS A 185 2.16 12.97 -14.14
N TRP A 186 2.06 13.91 -13.18
CA TRP A 186 1.29 13.72 -11.96
C TRP A 186 -0.21 13.74 -12.25
N THR A 187 -0.90 12.66 -11.92
CA THR A 187 -2.34 12.51 -12.15
C THR A 187 -3.11 12.58 -10.83
N SER A 188 -4.24 13.30 -10.84
CA SER A 188 -5.08 13.43 -9.64
C SER A 188 -5.96 12.21 -9.45
N VAL A 189 -6.09 11.75 -8.20
CA VAL A 189 -6.94 10.61 -7.84
C VAL A 189 -8.38 11.09 -7.68
N GLN A 190 -9.25 10.70 -8.61
CA GLN A 190 -10.67 11.07 -8.60
C GLN A 190 -11.52 9.89 -8.15
N LEU A 191 -12.39 10.12 -7.15
CA LEU A 191 -13.35 9.12 -6.74
C LEU A 191 -14.59 9.18 -7.64
N LEU A 192 -15.12 7.99 -7.95
CA LEU A 192 -16.43 7.85 -8.57
C LEU A 192 -17.50 8.26 -7.54
N THR A 193 -17.96 9.51 -7.62
CA THR A 193 -19.08 9.99 -6.80
C THR A 193 -20.42 9.58 -7.38
N GLU A 194 -20.45 9.18 -8.65
CA GLU A 194 -21.65 8.76 -9.38
C GLU A 194 -21.44 7.36 -9.98
N PRO A 195 -22.51 6.55 -10.11
CA PRO A 195 -22.43 5.29 -10.82
C PRO A 195 -21.99 5.53 -12.27
N PRO A 196 -21.11 4.68 -12.83
CA PRO A 196 -20.68 4.82 -14.21
C PRO A 196 -21.89 4.76 -15.13
N ASP A 197 -21.96 5.71 -16.05
CA ASP A 197 -23.00 5.75 -17.08
C ASP A 197 -23.02 4.41 -17.84
N PRO A 198 -24.15 3.70 -17.88
CA PRO A 198 -24.23 2.42 -18.58
C PRO A 198 -23.99 2.55 -20.09
N ASN A 199 -24.12 3.76 -20.66
CA ASN A 199 -23.86 3.98 -22.08
C ASN A 199 -23.13 5.31 -22.34
N PRO A 200 -21.83 5.39 -22.00
CA PRO A 200 -21.07 6.63 -22.03
C PRO A 200 -20.92 7.21 -23.44
N ALA A 201 -20.90 6.35 -24.48
CA ALA A 201 -20.83 6.76 -25.88
C ALA A 201 -22.12 7.45 -26.33
N LEU A 202 -23.29 6.90 -25.97
CA LEU A 202 -24.58 7.51 -26.28
C LEU A 202 -24.77 8.84 -25.53
N SER A 203 -24.47 8.87 -24.23
CA SER A 203 -24.60 10.08 -23.42
C SER A 203 -23.61 11.18 -23.81
N ALA A 204 -22.42 10.81 -24.30
CA ALA A 204 -21.48 11.77 -24.90
C ALA A 204 -22.00 12.32 -26.24
N ALA A 205 -22.59 11.46 -27.08
CA ALA A 205 -23.19 11.88 -28.35
C ALA A 205 -24.37 12.84 -28.14
N VAL A 206 -25.28 12.53 -27.21
CA VAL A 206 -26.44 13.38 -26.85
C VAL A 206 -26.00 14.74 -26.30
N ARG A 207 -24.95 14.77 -25.46
CA ARG A 207 -24.39 16.04 -24.96
C ARG A 207 -23.81 16.90 -26.07
N ARG A 208 -23.13 16.30 -27.06
CA ARG A 208 -22.58 17.04 -28.21
C ARG A 208 -23.68 17.61 -29.12
N THR A 209 -24.75 16.86 -29.39
CA THR A 209 -25.87 17.35 -30.22
C THR A 209 -26.69 18.42 -29.52
N ALA A 210 -26.88 18.33 -28.20
CA ALA A 210 -27.58 19.37 -27.43
C ALA A 210 -26.83 20.72 -27.44
N ILE A 211 -25.50 20.71 -27.42
CA ILE A 211 -24.67 21.93 -27.48
C ILE A 211 -24.66 22.54 -28.89
N SER A 212 -24.82 21.73 -29.94
CA SER A 212 -24.85 22.20 -31.34
C SER A 212 -26.20 22.80 -31.77
N LEU A 213 -27.22 22.75 -30.90
CA LEU A 213 -28.57 23.27 -31.16
C LEU A 213 -28.85 24.61 -30.44
N GLN A 214 -27.84 25.21 -29.81
CA GLN A 214 -27.85 26.58 -29.30
C GLN A 214 -27.09 27.50 -30.25
#